data_AF-A0A1Q9RWI4-F1
#
_entry.id   AF-A0A1Q9RWI4-F1
#
_cell.length_a   1.000
_cell.length_b   1.000
_cell.length_c   1.000
_cell.angle_alpha   90.00
_cell.angle_beta   90.00
_cell.angle_gamma   90.00
#
_symmetry.space_group_name_H-M   'P 1'
#
loop_
_entity.id
_entity.type
_entity.pdbx_description
1 polymer ?
#
loop_
_entity_poly.entity_id
_entity_poly.type
_entity_poly.pdbx_seq_one_letter_code
_entity_poly.pdbx_strand_id
1 'polypeptide(L)'
;MRRVLEWASPWIVDPPPPVTRGDVAGIVAALAGHGGDGHGFDEAVVLTSFHQSPLPTALLLRLAGVGRITGASVDYPGTLLDVRLRPGDGPRGDLPEDIPEPDRALAIAAAAGFRLPAGDDGRLAVRRPPASAPAATRCTPALVVLHPGATVPARRWPVELHRRAARLLTDAGTPVVVTGGPGERDLTAAVADGHRPGHCLDLGGRP
;
A
#
# COMPACT_ATOMS: atom_id res chain seq x y z
N MET A 1 18.25 4.55 -12.43
CA MET A 1 17.59 5.70 -11.79
C MET A 1 16.25 5.24 -11.24
N ARG A 2 15.88 5.58 -10.00
CA ARG A 2 14.56 5.30 -9.43
C ARG A 2 13.79 6.61 -9.35
N ARG A 3 12.65 6.69 -10.03
CA ARG A 3 11.75 7.85 -10.01
C ARG A 3 10.41 7.40 -9.43
N VAL A 4 9.83 8.22 -8.57
CA VAL A 4 8.47 8.02 -8.04
C VAL A 4 7.61 9.16 -8.56
N LEU A 5 6.49 8.81 -9.17
CA LEU A 5 5.45 9.76 -9.59
C LEU A 5 4.22 9.49 -8.76
N GLU A 6 3.69 10.53 -8.12
CA GLU A 6 2.46 10.46 -7.35
C GLU A 6 1.36 11.20 -8.11
N TRP A 7 0.23 10.54 -8.29
CA TRP A 7 -0.93 11.11 -8.98
C TRP A 7 -2.22 10.58 -8.36
N ALA A 8 -3.14 11.49 -8.04
CA ALA A 8 -4.44 11.16 -7.48
C ALA A 8 -5.38 10.66 -8.59
N SER A 9 -5.25 9.37 -8.94
CA SER A 9 -6.00 8.79 -10.05
C SER A 9 -7.52 8.82 -9.79
N PRO A 10 -8.34 9.41 -10.68
CA PRO A 10 -9.79 9.61 -10.50
C PRO A 10 -10.63 8.35 -10.30
N TRP A 11 -10.11 7.17 -10.63
CA TRP A 11 -10.80 5.88 -10.50
C TRP A 11 -10.21 4.98 -9.41
N ILE A 12 -9.29 5.49 -8.59
CA ILE A 12 -8.58 4.73 -7.55
C ILE A 12 -8.80 5.34 -6.18
N VAL A 13 -8.59 6.65 -6.03
CA VAL A 13 -8.59 7.32 -4.72
C VAL A 13 -10.00 7.67 -4.25
N ASP A 14 -10.15 7.78 -2.93
CA ASP A 14 -11.40 8.15 -2.26
C ASP A 14 -11.15 9.36 -1.32
N PRO A 15 -11.84 10.51 -1.50
CA PRO A 15 -12.81 10.78 -2.56
C PRO A 15 -12.14 10.96 -3.93
N PRO A 16 -12.79 10.54 -5.03
CA PRO A 16 -12.22 10.64 -6.37
C PRO A 16 -12.24 12.09 -6.89
N PRO A 17 -11.11 12.64 -7.39
CA PRO A 17 -11.11 13.92 -8.08
C PRO A 17 -11.85 13.84 -9.43
N PRO A 18 -12.34 14.96 -9.98
CA PRO A 18 -12.94 14.98 -11.31
C PRO A 18 -11.90 14.66 -12.39
N VAL A 19 -12.30 13.90 -13.42
CA VAL A 19 -11.46 13.68 -14.61
C VAL A 19 -11.42 14.97 -15.43
N THR A 20 -10.25 15.59 -15.53
CA THR A 20 -10.05 16.79 -16.37
C THR A 20 -9.03 16.55 -17.47
N ARG A 21 -9.19 17.24 -18.61
CA ARG A 21 -8.23 17.14 -19.72
C ARG A 21 -6.82 17.57 -19.32
N GLY A 22 -6.70 18.63 -18.52
CA GLY A 22 -5.41 19.16 -18.09
C GLY A 22 -4.66 18.18 -17.19
N ASP A 23 -5.33 17.59 -16.21
CA ASP A 23 -4.74 16.59 -15.31
C ASP A 23 -4.30 15.33 -16.07
N VAL A 24 -5.16 14.80 -16.94
CA VAL A 24 -4.83 13.64 -17.80
C VAL A 24 -3.66 13.94 -18.73
N ALA A 25 -3.65 15.10 -19.40
CA ALA A 25 -2.53 15.48 -20.27
C ALA A 25 -1.21 15.64 -19.48
N GLY A 26 -1.28 16.17 -18.25
CA GLY A 26 -0.14 16.31 -17.37
C GLY A 26 0.51 14.97 -17.01
N ILE A 27 -0.29 13.99 -16.56
CA ILE A 27 0.25 12.67 -16.21
C ILE A 27 0.77 11.91 -17.44
N VAL A 28 0.11 12.01 -18.60
CA VAL A 28 0.57 11.39 -19.85
C VAL A 28 1.93 11.98 -20.27
N ALA A 29 2.09 13.31 -20.22
CA ALA A 29 3.36 13.97 -20.54
C ALA A 29 4.47 13.55 -19.56
N ALA A 30 4.16 13.46 -18.26
CA ALA A 30 5.10 13.02 -17.24
C ALA A 30 5.58 11.56 -17.47
N LEU A 31 4.66 10.66 -17.83
CA LEU A 31 4.95 9.25 -18.17
C LEU A 31 5.75 9.11 -19.47
N ALA A 32 5.48 9.96 -20.46
CA ALA A 32 6.20 10.01 -21.73
C ALA A 32 7.61 10.63 -21.60
N GLY A 33 8.05 11.03 -20.40
CA GLY A 33 9.37 11.62 -20.17
C GLY A 33 9.51 13.08 -20.65
N HIS A 34 8.41 13.76 -20.96
CA HIS A 34 8.42 15.16 -21.39
C HIS A 34 8.63 16.06 -20.15
N GLY A 35 9.89 16.34 -19.81
CA GLY A 35 10.21 17.16 -18.62
C GLY A 35 11.68 17.34 -18.25
N GLY A 36 12.63 16.90 -19.10
CA GLY A 36 14.06 17.25 -18.97
C GLY A 36 15.05 16.09 -18.80
N ASP A 37 14.61 14.90 -18.38
CA ASP A 37 15.54 13.82 -17.97
C ASP A 37 15.70 12.66 -18.97
N GLY A 38 14.98 12.68 -20.11
CA GLY A 38 15.10 11.64 -21.14
C GLY A 38 14.45 10.30 -20.79
N HIS A 39 13.96 9.67 -21.86
CA HIS A 39 13.28 8.36 -22.00
C HIS A 39 12.02 8.11 -21.16
N GLY A 40 10.90 7.87 -21.86
CA GLY A 40 9.68 7.31 -21.29
C GLY A 40 9.85 5.84 -20.87
N PHE A 41 8.79 5.23 -20.34
CA PHE A 41 8.81 3.82 -19.92
C PHE A 41 8.53 2.88 -21.10
N ASP A 42 9.36 1.85 -21.29
CA ASP A 42 9.15 0.84 -22.34
C ASP A 42 8.05 -0.17 -21.98
N GLU A 43 7.96 -0.50 -20.68
CA GLU A 43 7.06 -1.52 -20.14
C GLU A 43 6.41 -1.06 -18.83
N ALA A 44 5.15 -1.45 -18.62
CA ALA A 44 4.40 -1.20 -17.40
C ALA A 44 3.76 -2.49 -16.84
N VAL A 45 3.81 -2.61 -15.52
CA VAL A 45 3.08 -3.63 -14.75
C VAL A 45 2.04 -2.91 -13.90
N VAL A 46 0.76 -3.10 -14.21
CA VAL A 46 -0.35 -2.43 -13.53
C VAL A 46 -0.89 -3.31 -12.41
N LEU A 47 -0.61 -2.90 -11.18
CA LEU A 47 -1.07 -3.56 -9.96
C LEU A 47 -2.30 -2.81 -9.43
N THR A 48 -3.45 -3.48 -9.41
CA THR A 48 -4.68 -2.94 -8.83
C THR A 48 -5.03 -3.72 -7.55
N SER A 49 -6.11 -3.34 -6.86
CA SER A 49 -6.85 -4.25 -5.97
C SER A 49 -7.97 -4.99 -6.72
N PHE A 50 -8.63 -5.99 -6.12
CA PHE A 50 -9.61 -6.84 -6.82
C PHE A 50 -10.82 -6.08 -7.40
N HIS A 51 -11.20 -4.95 -6.79
CA HIS A 51 -12.34 -4.12 -7.19
C HIS A 51 -11.96 -2.97 -8.14
N GLN A 52 -10.69 -2.90 -8.56
CA GLN A 52 -10.16 -1.82 -9.39
C GLN A 52 -9.80 -2.34 -10.79
N SER A 53 -10.20 -1.59 -11.82
CA SER A 53 -9.87 -1.90 -13.21
C SER A 53 -8.50 -1.32 -13.59
N PRO A 54 -7.62 -2.10 -14.25
CA PRO A 54 -6.34 -1.57 -14.75
C PRO A 54 -6.52 -0.75 -16.04
N LEU A 55 -7.67 -0.85 -16.71
CA LEU A 55 -7.84 -0.41 -18.09
C LEU A 55 -7.75 1.12 -18.27
N PRO A 56 -8.29 1.97 -17.38
CA PRO A 56 -8.10 3.41 -17.51
C PRO A 56 -6.63 3.82 -17.38
N THR A 57 -5.89 3.19 -16.45
CA THR A 57 -4.44 3.41 -16.32
C THR A 57 -3.69 2.90 -17.56
N ALA A 58 -4.05 1.73 -18.08
CA ALA A 58 -3.46 1.18 -19.30
C ALA A 58 -3.69 2.07 -20.52
N LEU A 59 -4.86 2.70 -20.64
CA LEU A 59 -5.13 3.70 -21.68
C LEU A 59 -4.17 4.88 -21.59
N LEU A 60 -3.95 5.44 -20.40
CA LEU A 60 -3.01 6.55 -20.23
C LEU A 60 -1.56 6.14 -20.53
N LEU A 61 -1.16 4.94 -20.15
CA LEU A 61 0.15 4.38 -20.49
C LEU A 61 0.33 4.21 -22.01
N ARG A 62 -0.71 3.77 -22.73
CA ARG A 62 -0.70 3.73 -24.20
C ARG A 62 -0.56 5.12 -24.82
N LEU A 63 -1.28 6.11 -24.31
CA LEU A 63 -1.16 7.49 -24.77
C LEU A 63 0.22 8.09 -24.48
N ALA A 64 0.90 7.61 -23.43
CA ALA A 64 2.28 7.97 -23.11
C ALA A 64 3.34 7.21 -23.94
N GLY A 65 2.92 6.28 -24.80
CA GLY A 65 3.81 5.53 -25.69
C GLY A 65 4.39 4.24 -25.09
N VAL A 66 3.86 3.74 -23.97
CA VAL A 66 4.33 2.48 -23.35
C VAL A 66 4.02 1.29 -24.27
N GLY A 67 5.07 0.54 -24.63
CA GLY A 67 5.01 -0.52 -25.63
C GLY A 67 4.44 -1.83 -25.11
N ARG A 68 4.77 -2.22 -23.87
CA ARG A 68 4.27 -3.45 -23.25
C ARG A 68 3.57 -3.18 -21.92
N ILE A 69 2.35 -3.69 -21.75
CA ILE A 69 1.54 -3.49 -20.52
C ILE A 69 1.02 -4.84 -20.03
N THR A 70 1.36 -5.17 -18.80
CA THR A 70 0.89 -6.37 -18.09
C THR A 70 -0.08 -5.98 -16.98
N GLY A 71 -1.21 -6.69 -16.84
CA GLY A 71 -2.16 -6.46 -15.77
C GLY A 71 -3.21 -7.56 -15.62
N ALA A 72 -4.00 -7.49 -14.54
CA ALA A 72 -5.10 -8.41 -14.28
C ALA A 72 -6.45 -7.75 -14.56
N SER A 73 -7.28 -8.35 -15.44
CA SER A 73 -8.59 -7.80 -15.77
C SER A 73 -9.63 -8.89 -16.07
N VAL A 74 -10.81 -8.75 -15.49
CA VAL A 74 -12.00 -9.56 -15.82
C VAL A 74 -12.59 -9.15 -17.18
N ASP A 75 -12.45 -7.88 -17.55
CA ASP A 75 -12.93 -7.34 -18.81
C ASP A 75 -11.97 -7.62 -19.96
N TYR A 76 -12.50 -7.67 -21.19
CA TYR A 76 -11.68 -7.78 -22.38
C TYR A 76 -10.89 -6.47 -22.60
N PRO A 77 -9.54 -6.49 -22.63
CA PRO A 77 -8.74 -5.27 -22.67
C PRO A 77 -8.51 -4.72 -24.08
N GLY A 78 -8.86 -5.46 -25.13
CA GLY A 78 -8.42 -5.16 -26.48
C GLY A 78 -6.90 -5.05 -26.55
N THR A 79 -6.39 -3.94 -27.08
CA THR A 79 -4.94 -3.65 -27.18
C THR A 79 -4.36 -2.96 -25.94
N LEU A 80 -5.15 -2.75 -24.89
CA LEU A 80 -4.68 -2.03 -23.70
C LEU A 80 -3.72 -2.86 -22.84
N LEU A 81 -3.83 -4.19 -22.86
CA LEU A 81 -2.92 -5.11 -22.15
C LEU A 81 -2.33 -6.11 -23.14
N ASP A 82 -1.01 -6.22 -23.18
CA ASP A 82 -0.29 -7.22 -23.96
C ASP A 82 -0.23 -8.57 -23.23
N VAL A 83 -0.14 -8.52 -21.89
CA VAL A 83 -0.27 -9.69 -21.03
C VAL A 83 -1.43 -9.46 -20.08
N ARG A 84 -2.45 -10.29 -20.23
CA ARG A 84 -3.64 -10.27 -19.38
C ARG A 84 -3.65 -11.52 -18.52
N LEU A 85 -3.70 -11.32 -17.21
CA LEU A 85 -4.16 -12.35 -16.29
C LEU A 85 -5.66 -12.17 -16.04
N ARG A 86 -6.42 -13.26 -16.09
CA ARG A 86 -7.87 -13.28 -15.83
C ARG A 86 -8.11 -13.73 -14.39
N PRO A 87 -8.65 -12.84 -13.52
CA PRO A 87 -9.18 -13.28 -12.23
C PRO A 87 -10.32 -14.29 -12.43
N GLY A 88 -10.38 -15.31 -11.58
CA GLY A 88 -11.45 -16.32 -11.56
C GLY A 88 -10.95 -17.71 -11.16
N ASP A 89 -11.80 -18.49 -10.50
CA ASP A 89 -11.49 -19.88 -10.08
C ASP A 89 -11.89 -20.93 -11.14
N GLY A 90 -12.49 -20.48 -12.23
CA GLY A 90 -12.94 -21.34 -13.32
C GLY A 90 -11.79 -21.81 -14.23
N PRO A 91 -12.07 -22.72 -15.19
CA PRO A 91 -11.07 -23.34 -16.08
C PRO A 91 -10.36 -22.35 -17.04
N ARG A 92 -10.76 -21.08 -17.03
CA ARG A 92 -10.15 -19.99 -17.83
C ARG A 92 -9.47 -18.92 -16.98
N GLY A 93 -9.48 -19.07 -15.65
CA GLY A 93 -8.83 -18.15 -14.73
C GLY A 93 -7.34 -18.39 -14.67
N ASP A 94 -6.58 -17.31 -14.68
CA ASP A 94 -5.12 -17.32 -14.49
C ASP A 94 -4.73 -16.91 -13.06
N LEU A 95 -5.68 -16.33 -12.31
CA LEU A 95 -5.50 -15.85 -10.94
C LEU A 95 -6.72 -16.24 -10.09
N PRO A 96 -6.54 -17.01 -9.00
CA PRO A 96 -7.61 -17.29 -8.04
C PRO A 96 -8.23 -16.00 -7.49
N GLU A 97 -9.52 -16.00 -7.18
CA GLU A 97 -10.19 -14.80 -6.66
C GLU A 97 -9.81 -14.49 -5.21
N ASP A 98 -9.48 -15.51 -4.43
CA ASP A 98 -9.13 -15.44 -3.01
C ASP A 98 -7.63 -15.26 -2.74
N ILE A 99 -6.82 -15.11 -3.79
CA ILE A 99 -5.38 -14.93 -3.66
C ILE A 99 -5.05 -13.65 -2.85
N PRO A 100 -4.14 -13.72 -1.87
CA PRO A 100 -3.68 -12.53 -1.15
C PRO A 100 -3.11 -11.47 -2.10
N GLU A 101 -3.40 -10.19 -1.83
CA GLU A 101 -3.00 -9.08 -2.71
C GLU A 101 -1.48 -9.02 -3.01
N PRO A 102 -0.57 -9.26 -2.04
CA PRO A 102 0.87 -9.33 -2.34
C PRO A 102 1.22 -10.45 -3.31
N ASP A 103 0.64 -11.64 -3.13
CA ASP A 103 0.89 -12.80 -4.00
C ASP A 103 0.31 -12.56 -5.40
N ARG A 104 -0.85 -11.90 -5.47
CA ARG A 104 -1.44 -11.44 -6.73
C ARG A 104 -0.52 -10.48 -7.47
N ALA A 105 0.06 -9.52 -6.76
CA ALA A 105 0.99 -8.56 -7.34
C ALA A 105 2.27 -9.24 -7.84
N LEU A 106 2.82 -10.19 -7.07
CA LEU A 106 3.96 -11.00 -7.48
C LEU A 106 3.64 -11.86 -8.72
N ALA A 107 2.45 -12.44 -8.80
CA ALA A 107 2.01 -13.21 -9.97
C ALA A 107 1.91 -12.35 -11.23
N ILE A 108 1.36 -11.12 -11.13
CA ILE A 108 1.29 -10.16 -12.25
C ILE A 108 2.71 -9.75 -12.68
N ALA A 109 3.61 -9.45 -11.75
CA ALA A 109 5.00 -9.12 -12.05
C ALA A 109 5.75 -10.29 -12.71
N ALA A 110 5.53 -11.52 -12.23
CA ALA A 110 6.10 -12.73 -12.82
C ALA A 110 5.59 -12.98 -14.25
N ALA A 111 4.32 -12.70 -14.54
CA ALA A 111 3.74 -12.78 -15.88
C ALA A 111 4.32 -11.72 -16.83
N ALA A 112 4.72 -10.57 -16.30
CA ALA A 112 5.50 -9.58 -17.03
C ALA A 112 6.97 -10.01 -17.27
N GLY A 113 7.43 -11.09 -16.63
CA GLY A 113 8.81 -11.59 -16.75
C GLY A 113 9.72 -11.17 -15.58
N PHE A 114 9.20 -10.40 -14.62
CA PHE A 114 9.93 -9.98 -13.42
C PHE A 114 9.71 -11.00 -12.29
N ARG A 115 10.37 -12.16 -12.41
CA ARG A 115 10.32 -13.20 -11.39
C ARG A 115 11.22 -12.86 -10.20
N LEU A 116 10.88 -13.43 -9.05
CA LEU A 116 11.75 -13.39 -7.86
C LEU A 116 13.13 -13.97 -8.19
N PRO A 117 14.23 -13.39 -7.66
CA PRO A 117 15.55 -13.96 -7.77
C PRO A 117 15.64 -15.37 -7.19
N ALA A 118 16.61 -16.16 -7.65
CA ALA A 118 16.85 -17.48 -7.07
C ALA A 118 17.16 -17.37 -5.57
N GLY A 119 16.40 -18.09 -4.74
CA GLY A 119 16.54 -18.08 -3.28
C GLY A 119 15.72 -17.02 -2.55
N ASP A 120 14.97 -16.17 -3.26
CA ASP A 120 13.98 -15.28 -2.66
C ASP A 120 12.65 -16.03 -2.46
N ASP A 121 12.16 -16.07 -1.22
CA ASP A 121 10.94 -16.79 -0.83
C ASP A 121 9.67 -15.93 -0.92
N GLY A 122 9.80 -14.67 -1.39
CA GLY A 122 8.69 -13.73 -1.55
C GLY A 122 8.13 -13.17 -0.24
N ARG A 123 8.72 -13.52 0.91
CA ARG A 123 8.24 -13.06 2.21
C ARG A 123 8.74 -11.67 2.53
N LEU A 124 7.98 -10.97 3.38
CA LEU A 124 8.41 -9.69 3.93
C LEU A 124 9.66 -9.88 4.79
N ALA A 125 10.73 -9.17 4.44
CA ALA A 125 11.93 -9.08 5.26
C ALA A 125 11.95 -7.74 6.01
N VAL A 126 12.15 -7.80 7.33
CA VAL A 126 12.33 -6.59 8.15
C VAL A 126 13.74 -6.07 7.95
N ARG A 127 13.86 -4.85 7.40
CA ARG A 127 15.14 -4.14 7.34
C ARG A 127 15.46 -3.58 8.72
N ARG A 128 16.74 -3.51 9.06
CA ARG A 128 17.18 -2.83 10.28
C ARG A 128 16.65 -1.39 10.26
N PRO A 129 15.95 -0.94 11.32
CA PRO A 129 15.45 0.43 11.38
C PRO A 129 16.60 1.44 11.18
N PRO A 130 16.37 2.58 10.53
CA PRO A 130 17.39 3.60 10.37
C PRO A 130 17.85 4.11 11.74
N ALA A 131 19.06 4.67 11.81
CA ALA A 131 19.62 5.22 13.06
C ALA A 131 18.76 6.35 13.68
N SER A 132 17.84 6.94 12.91
CA SER A 132 16.86 7.93 13.35
C SER A 132 15.61 7.36 14.04
N ALA A 133 15.36 6.04 13.98
CA ALA A 133 14.18 5.45 14.62
C ALA A 133 14.19 5.66 16.14
N PRO A 134 13.05 5.97 16.80
CA PRO A 134 12.98 6.30 18.22
C PRO A 134 13.70 5.28 19.11
N ALA A 135 14.53 5.73 20.05
CA ALA A 135 15.31 4.85 20.92
C ALA A 135 14.43 3.84 21.70
N ALA A 136 13.19 4.23 22.01
CA ALA A 136 12.24 3.38 22.72
C ALA A 136 11.84 2.09 21.97
N THR A 137 11.96 2.05 20.63
CA THR A 137 11.71 0.82 19.85
C THR A 137 12.93 -0.10 19.79
N ARG A 138 14.08 0.31 20.34
CA ARG A 138 15.35 -0.43 20.29
C ARG A 138 15.67 -1.20 21.57
N CYS A 139 14.97 -0.93 22.66
CA CYS A 139 15.44 -1.28 24.01
C CYS A 139 14.58 -2.31 24.75
N THR A 140 13.44 -2.76 24.20
CA THR A 140 12.57 -3.73 24.87
C THR A 140 12.34 -4.96 23.99
N PRO A 141 12.89 -6.13 24.37
CA PRO A 141 12.77 -7.36 23.57
C PRO A 141 11.35 -7.96 23.57
N ALA A 142 10.47 -7.50 24.45
CA ALA A 142 9.06 -7.91 24.51
C ALA A 142 8.19 -6.68 24.76
N LEU A 143 7.55 -6.16 23.71
CA LEU A 143 6.57 -5.08 23.77
C LEU A 143 5.35 -5.45 22.93
N VAL A 144 4.20 -4.85 23.24
CA VAL A 144 3.00 -4.95 22.41
C VAL A 144 2.75 -3.60 21.73
N VAL A 145 2.58 -3.61 20.42
CA VAL A 145 2.17 -2.42 19.66
C VAL A 145 0.66 -2.42 19.48
N LEU A 146 0.00 -1.32 19.84
CA LEU A 146 -1.40 -1.07 19.56
C LEU A 146 -1.51 0.03 18.49
N HIS A 147 -2.35 -0.20 17.48
CA HIS A 147 -2.69 0.79 16.47
C HIS A 147 -4.21 0.97 16.44
N PRO A 148 -4.78 1.90 17.23
CA PRO A 148 -6.23 2.10 17.30
C PRO A 148 -6.84 2.74 16.05
N GLY A 149 -5.98 3.30 15.20
CA GLY A 149 -6.33 3.94 13.96
C GLY A 149 -6.86 3.00 12.89
N ALA A 150 -7.65 3.57 11.99
CA ALA A 150 -8.03 2.94 10.72
C ALA A 150 -8.55 4.01 9.77
N THR A 151 -8.26 3.87 8.48
CA THR A 151 -8.72 4.78 7.42
C THR A 151 -10.25 4.87 7.37
N VAL A 152 -10.95 3.78 7.65
CA VAL A 152 -12.42 3.72 7.73
C VAL A 152 -12.86 3.63 9.20
N PRO A 153 -13.57 4.62 9.76
CA PRO A 153 -13.94 4.63 11.19
C PRO A 153 -14.72 3.39 11.65
N ALA A 154 -15.58 2.82 10.80
CA ALA A 154 -16.33 1.61 11.11
C ALA A 154 -15.46 0.35 11.30
N ARG A 155 -14.18 0.38 10.88
CA ARG A 155 -13.21 -0.71 11.09
C ARG A 155 -12.39 -0.54 12.37
N ARG A 156 -12.60 0.54 13.14
CA ARG A 156 -11.88 0.78 14.40
C ARG A 156 -12.50 -0.01 15.53
N TRP A 157 -11.64 -0.55 16.39
CA TRP A 157 -12.10 -1.08 17.68
C TRP A 157 -12.37 0.10 18.63
N PRO A 158 -13.40 0.05 19.50
CA PRO A 158 -13.70 1.14 20.42
C PRO A 158 -12.49 1.56 21.27
N VAL A 159 -12.25 2.87 21.37
CA VAL A 159 -11.10 3.46 22.08
C VAL A 159 -11.00 2.97 23.53
N GLU A 160 -12.15 2.83 24.21
CA GLU A 160 -12.20 2.34 25.60
C GLU A 160 -11.72 0.89 25.74
N LEU A 161 -11.93 0.07 24.70
CA LEU A 161 -11.45 -1.30 24.70
C LEU A 161 -9.95 -1.36 24.42
N HIS A 162 -9.43 -0.50 23.53
CA HIS A 162 -7.98 -0.31 23.38
C HIS A 162 -7.32 0.13 24.69
N ARG A 163 -7.88 1.13 25.37
CA ARG A 163 -7.40 1.62 26.67
C ARG A 163 -7.41 0.50 27.72
N ARG A 164 -8.50 -0.27 27.78
CA ARG A 164 -8.61 -1.44 28.67
C ARG A 164 -7.55 -2.49 28.37
N ALA A 165 -7.31 -2.82 27.10
CA ALA A 165 -6.28 -3.76 26.70
C ALA A 165 -4.88 -3.27 27.08
N ALA A 166 -4.57 -1.99 26.82
CA ALA A 166 -3.31 -1.37 27.23
C ALA A 166 -3.11 -1.46 28.76
N ARG A 167 -4.17 -1.21 29.55
CA ARG A 167 -4.09 -1.32 31.01
C ARG A 167 -3.81 -2.75 31.47
N LEU A 168 -4.53 -3.73 30.93
CA LEU A 168 -4.31 -5.14 31.28
C LEU A 168 -2.90 -5.62 30.94
N LEU A 169 -2.35 -5.19 29.80
CA LEU A 169 -0.99 -5.52 29.39
C LEU A 169 0.06 -4.88 30.30
N THR A 170 -0.12 -3.59 30.61
CA THR A 170 0.82 -2.86 31.48
C THR A 170 0.78 -3.33 32.93
N ASP A 171 -0.41 -3.64 33.47
CA ASP A 171 -0.58 -4.25 34.80
C ASP A 171 0.06 -5.63 34.88
N ALA A 172 0.09 -6.38 33.78
CA ALA A 172 0.81 -7.65 33.65
C ALA A 172 2.33 -7.49 33.41
N GLY A 173 2.84 -6.25 33.42
CA GLY A 173 4.26 -5.95 33.24
C GLY A 173 4.73 -5.94 31.77
N THR A 174 3.82 -6.00 30.80
CA THR A 174 4.15 -5.92 29.37
C THR A 174 4.12 -4.47 28.89
N PRO A 175 5.24 -3.90 28.41
CA PRO A 175 5.26 -2.56 27.84
C PRO A 175 4.36 -2.46 26.61
N VAL A 176 3.61 -1.36 26.52
CA VAL A 176 2.73 -1.06 25.39
C VAL A 176 3.26 0.16 24.63
N VAL A 177 3.24 0.08 23.30
CA VAL A 177 3.50 1.21 22.41
C VAL A 177 2.24 1.48 21.61
N VAL A 178 1.72 2.69 21.66
CA VAL A 178 0.57 3.10 20.85
C VAL A 178 1.08 3.86 19.63
N THR A 179 0.62 3.47 18.44
CA THR A 179 0.99 4.08 17.16
C THR A 179 -0.26 4.58 16.44
N GLY A 180 -0.09 5.55 15.56
CA GLY A 180 -1.20 6.14 14.81
C GLY A 180 -0.65 7.09 13.74
N GLY A 181 -1.41 7.28 12.66
CA GLY A 181 -1.07 8.23 11.61
C GLY A 181 -1.10 9.69 12.08
N PRO A 182 -0.66 10.64 11.22
CA PRO A 182 -0.56 12.08 11.55
C PRO A 182 -1.82 12.70 12.17
N GLY A 183 -3.01 12.28 11.72
CA GLY A 183 -4.31 12.77 12.20
C GLY A 183 -4.89 12.02 13.39
N GLU A 184 -4.16 11.07 13.99
CA GLU A 184 -4.70 10.16 15.02
C GLU A 184 -4.14 10.44 16.41
N ARG A 185 -3.49 11.60 16.62
CA ARG A 185 -2.85 11.98 17.90
C ARG A 185 -3.78 11.94 19.09
N ASP A 186 -4.99 12.49 18.96
CA ASP A 186 -5.95 12.51 20.07
C ASP A 186 -6.45 11.10 20.39
N LEU A 187 -6.59 10.25 19.36
CA LEU A 187 -7.00 8.86 19.51
C LEU A 187 -5.93 8.04 20.23
N THR A 188 -4.65 8.20 19.86
CA THR A 188 -3.56 7.47 20.50
C THR A 188 -3.32 7.96 21.93
N ALA A 189 -3.41 9.26 22.17
CA ALA A 189 -3.29 9.85 23.51
C ALA A 189 -4.37 9.32 24.45
N ALA A 190 -5.63 9.20 23.99
CA ALA A 190 -6.72 8.64 24.80
C ALA A 190 -6.48 7.18 25.22
N VAL A 191 -5.84 6.37 24.36
CA VAL A 191 -5.46 4.98 24.66
C VAL A 191 -4.28 4.91 25.63
N ALA A 192 -3.31 5.82 25.46
CA ALA A 192 -2.08 5.88 26.26
C ALA A 192 -2.23 6.59 27.61
N ASP A 193 -3.37 7.23 27.87
CA ASP A 193 -3.62 7.93 29.13
C ASP A 193 -3.95 6.97 30.30
N GLY A 194 -3.56 7.38 31.51
CA GLY A 194 -3.88 6.68 32.76
C GLY A 194 -3.02 5.46 33.11
N HIS A 195 -1.90 5.22 32.41
CA HIS A 195 -0.96 4.14 32.73
C HIS A 195 0.22 4.63 33.59
N ARG A 196 0.93 3.69 34.24
CA ARG A 196 2.15 4.02 34.99
C ARG A 196 3.19 4.67 34.07
N PRO A 197 3.91 5.72 34.51
CA PRO A 197 4.94 6.36 33.71
C PRO A 197 5.95 5.34 33.13
N GLY A 198 6.17 5.38 31.81
CA GLY A 198 7.11 4.51 31.12
C GLY A 198 6.59 3.12 30.72
N HIS A 199 5.34 2.76 31.07
CA HIS A 199 4.76 1.45 30.71
C HIS A 199 3.89 1.50 29.45
N CYS A 200 3.35 2.67 29.10
CA CYS A 200 2.63 2.90 27.85
C CYS A 200 3.24 4.12 27.14
N LEU A 201 3.79 3.92 25.94
CA LEU A 201 4.43 4.96 25.15
C LEU A 201 3.54 5.35 23.96
N ASP A 202 3.15 6.62 23.88
CA ASP A 202 2.46 7.17 22.72
C ASP A 202 3.44 7.65 21.65
N LEU A 203 3.37 7.04 20.46
CA LEU A 203 4.08 7.43 19.25
C LEU A 203 3.12 7.91 18.15
N GLY A 204 1.85 8.15 18.46
CA GLY A 204 0.85 8.59 17.50
C GLY A 204 1.19 9.92 16.83
N GLY A 205 0.85 10.01 15.55
CA GLY A 205 1.09 11.20 14.74
C GLY A 205 2.55 11.49 14.43
N ARG A 206 3.44 10.49 14.63
CA ARG A 206 4.83 10.49 14.19
C ARG A 206 4.96 9.59 12.95
N PRO A 207 5.64 10.05 11.88
CA PRO A 207 5.91 9.24 10.69
C PRO A 207 6.93 8.13 10.95
#